data_AF-A0A438IVG5-F1
#
_entry.id   AF-A0A438IVG5-F1
#
_cell.length_a   1.000
_cell.length_b   1.000
_cell.length_c   1.000
_cell.angle_alpha   90.00
_cell.angle_beta   90.00
_cell.angle_gamma   90.00
#
_symmetry.space_group_name_H-M   'P 1'
#
loop_
_entity.id
_entity.type
_entity.pdbx_description
1 polymer ?
#
loop_
_entity_poly.entity_id
_entity_poly.type
_entity_poly.pdbx_seq_one_letter_code
_entity_poly.pdbx_strand_id
1 'polypeptide(L)'
;MAIMRARRHLTSSSLAPPPSPIPTAKGSRSSAVDDQILSEYLHKSLRIPDLTLPESHFAASTHRSIPEDIDYGSVKTRDGDSIRRILRSAKACGVFRINELGVSADQLQSIVAEAESVSEFRRK
;
A
#
# COMPACT_ATOMS: atom_id res chain seq x y z
N MET A 1 -46.72 14.03 -33.56
CA MET A 1 -45.63 14.97 -33.15
C MET A 1 -44.58 14.17 -32.39
N ALA A 2 -43.40 13.94 -32.99
CA ALA A 2 -42.21 13.49 -32.26
C ALA A 2 -40.97 13.99 -33.03
N ILE A 3 -40.09 14.70 -32.31
CA ILE A 3 -39.02 15.54 -32.82
C ILE A 3 -37.73 14.72 -32.97
N MET A 4 -37.04 14.92 -34.11
CA MET A 4 -35.73 14.34 -34.42
C MET A 4 -34.67 14.69 -33.38
N ARG A 5 -33.81 13.71 -33.04
CA ARG A 5 -32.57 13.96 -32.32
C ARG A 5 -31.41 13.86 -33.32
N ALA A 6 -30.85 15.02 -33.69
CA ALA A 6 -29.71 15.12 -34.59
C ALA A 6 -28.42 14.65 -33.91
N ARG A 7 -27.68 13.74 -34.58
CA ARG A 7 -26.29 13.42 -34.24
C ARG A 7 -25.37 14.43 -34.91
N ARG A 8 -24.50 15.05 -34.12
CA ARG A 8 -23.44 15.93 -34.58
C ARG A 8 -22.09 15.28 -34.31
N HIS A 9 -21.25 15.31 -35.36
CA HIS A 9 -19.80 15.57 -35.30
C HIS A 9 -18.92 14.45 -34.68
N LEU A 10 -17.76 14.04 -35.22
CA LEU A 10 -16.80 14.66 -36.13
C LEU A 10 -16.11 13.58 -36.99
N THR A 11 -15.91 13.90 -38.27
CA THR A 11 -14.95 13.28 -39.17
C THR A 11 -13.56 13.90 -38.94
N SER A 12 -12.54 13.13 -38.58
CA SER A 12 -11.13 13.55 -38.63
C SER A 12 -10.19 12.33 -38.64
N SER A 13 -9.93 11.84 -39.84
CA SER A 13 -8.67 11.25 -40.32
C SER A 13 -7.87 10.34 -39.38
N SER A 14 -8.27 9.07 -39.30
CA SER A 14 -7.35 7.94 -39.35
C SER A 14 -8.02 6.88 -40.21
N LEU A 15 -7.51 6.66 -41.42
CA LEU A 15 -7.99 5.63 -42.35
C LEU A 15 -7.54 4.21 -41.95
N ALA A 16 -6.81 4.07 -40.85
CA ALA A 16 -6.55 2.77 -40.27
C ALA A 16 -7.71 2.41 -39.33
N PRO A 17 -8.34 1.22 -39.47
CA PRO A 17 -9.17 0.69 -38.39
C PRO A 17 -8.37 0.73 -37.09
N PRO A 18 -9.01 0.96 -35.93
CA PRO A 18 -8.31 0.87 -34.65
C PRO A 18 -7.53 -0.45 -34.62
N PRO A 19 -6.26 -0.44 -34.17
CA PRO A 19 -5.48 -1.66 -34.11
C PRO A 19 -6.28 -2.74 -33.39
N SER A 20 -6.25 -3.96 -33.90
CA SER A 20 -6.96 -5.08 -33.29
C SER A 20 -6.58 -5.18 -31.81
N PRO A 21 -7.55 -5.37 -30.90
CA PRO A 21 -7.25 -5.52 -29.48
C PRO A 21 -6.24 -6.64 -29.30
N ILE A 22 -5.20 -6.39 -28.50
CA ILE A 22 -4.18 -7.40 -28.22
C ILE A 22 -4.93 -8.61 -27.61
N PRO A 23 -4.80 -9.83 -28.18
CA PRO A 23 -5.57 -10.99 -27.73
C PRO A 23 -5.39 -11.34 -26.24
N THR A 24 -4.29 -10.86 -25.63
CA THR A 24 -3.98 -11.03 -24.21
C THR A 24 -4.77 -10.09 -23.28
N ALA A 25 -5.52 -9.13 -23.82
CA ALA A 25 -6.36 -8.21 -23.06
C ALA A 25 -7.70 -8.83 -22.59
N LYS A 26 -7.81 -10.17 -22.53
CA LYS A 26 -8.99 -10.89 -21.99
C LYS A 26 -9.13 -10.76 -20.47
N GLY A 27 -8.78 -9.65 -19.83
CA GLY A 27 -9.10 -9.39 -18.41
C GLY A 27 -8.58 -10.41 -17.38
N SER A 28 -7.89 -11.48 -17.78
CA SER A 28 -7.35 -12.53 -16.92
C SER A 28 -5.94 -12.14 -16.50
N ARG A 29 -5.87 -11.10 -15.68
CA ARG A 29 -4.89 -10.78 -14.61
C ARG A 29 -3.39 -11.06 -14.78
N SER A 30 -2.88 -11.50 -15.92
CA SER A 30 -1.45 -11.63 -16.15
C SER A 30 -1.04 -11.06 -17.50
N SER A 31 -0.09 -10.12 -17.43
CA SER A 31 0.57 -9.52 -18.59
C SER A 31 1.75 -10.37 -19.09
N ALA A 32 2.05 -11.50 -18.43
CA ALA A 32 3.07 -12.42 -18.90
C ALA A 32 2.54 -13.29 -20.05
N VAL A 33 3.39 -13.54 -21.04
CA VAL A 33 3.11 -14.48 -22.14
C VAL A 33 2.92 -15.90 -21.60
N ASP A 34 3.60 -16.22 -20.50
CA ASP A 34 3.52 -17.48 -19.79
C ASP A 34 3.75 -17.25 -18.28
N ASP A 35 2.73 -17.52 -17.48
CA ASP A 35 2.78 -17.41 -16.02
C ASP A 35 3.79 -18.37 -15.40
N GLN A 36 4.07 -19.50 -16.05
CA GLN A 36 5.06 -20.47 -15.58
C GLN A 36 6.47 -19.90 -15.67
N ILE A 37 6.79 -19.19 -16.76
CA ILE A 37 8.10 -18.57 -16.96
C ILE A 37 8.32 -17.44 -15.95
N LEU A 38 7.32 -16.57 -15.73
CA LEU A 38 7.41 -15.51 -14.73
C LEU A 38 7.56 -16.10 -13.32
N SER A 39 6.79 -17.14 -13.00
CA SER A 39 6.86 -17.82 -11.70
C SER A 39 8.22 -18.45 -11.47
N GLU A 40 8.79 -19.12 -12.49
CA GLU A 40 10.12 -19.71 -12.43
C GLU A 40 11.20 -18.64 -12.27
N TYR A 41 11.09 -17.53 -12.99
CA TYR A 41 11.99 -16.39 -12.86
C TYR A 41 11.96 -15.79 -11.45
N LEU A 42 10.76 -15.56 -10.89
CA LEU A 42 10.62 -15.03 -9.53
C LEU A 42 11.18 -16.03 -8.52
N HIS A 43 10.88 -17.32 -8.65
CA HIS A 43 11.42 -18.36 -7.78
C HIS A 43 12.96 -18.39 -7.80
N LYS A 44 13.58 -18.22 -8.97
CA LYS A 44 15.05 -18.19 -9.12
C LYS A 44 15.69 -16.86 -8.70
N SER A 45 14.95 -15.75 -8.78
CA SER A 45 15.49 -14.40 -8.57
C SER A 45 15.22 -13.83 -7.19
N LEU A 46 14.28 -14.40 -6.43
CA LEU A 46 13.99 -14.00 -5.05
C LEU A 46 15.17 -14.37 -4.14
N ARG A 47 16.05 -13.40 -3.90
CA ARG A 47 17.10 -13.48 -2.89
C ARG A 47 16.59 -12.83 -1.60
N ILE A 48 15.95 -13.63 -0.76
CA ILE A 48 15.57 -13.18 0.59
C ILE A 48 16.86 -13.12 1.42
N PRO A 49 17.26 -11.94 1.93
CA PRO A 49 18.44 -11.86 2.79
C PRO A 49 18.16 -12.64 4.08
N ASP A 50 19.15 -13.40 4.53
CA ASP A 50 19.09 -14.02 5.85
C ASP A 50 19.35 -12.94 6.89
N LEU A 51 18.31 -12.60 7.65
CA LEU A 51 18.37 -11.59 8.70
C LEU A 51 18.57 -12.30 10.03
N THR A 52 19.67 -11.98 10.73
CA THR A 52 19.87 -12.43 12.10
C THR A 52 18.78 -11.84 12.98
N LEU A 53 18.09 -12.69 13.74
CA LEU A 53 17.16 -12.23 14.76
C LEU A 53 17.90 -11.31 15.73
N PRO A 54 17.30 -10.18 16.14
CA PRO A 54 17.91 -9.33 17.16
C PRO A 54 18.17 -10.17 18.42
N GLU A 55 19.42 -10.18 18.92
CA GLU A 55 19.84 -10.95 20.10
C GLU A 55 19.07 -10.58 21.38
N SER A 56 18.30 -9.49 21.34
CA SER A 56 17.66 -8.93 22.51
C SER A 56 16.22 -8.50 22.23
N HIS A 57 15.29 -9.37 22.61
CA HIS A 57 13.95 -8.92 22.95
C HIS A 57 13.95 -8.04 24.23
N PHE A 58 15.04 -7.96 25.02
CA PHE A 58 15.05 -7.29 26.34
C PHE A 58 16.40 -6.72 26.86
N ALA A 59 17.36 -6.36 26.02
CA ALA A 59 18.54 -5.63 26.50
C ALA A 59 18.29 -4.14 26.29
N ALA A 60 18.01 -3.43 27.39
CA ALA A 60 17.83 -1.97 27.46
C ALA A 60 19.07 -1.14 27.03
N SER A 61 20.03 -1.74 26.31
CA SER A 61 21.36 -1.19 26.05
C SER A 61 21.66 -0.91 24.58
N THR A 62 20.87 -1.38 23.62
CA THR A 62 20.97 -0.82 22.27
C THR A 62 20.25 0.51 22.30
N HIS A 63 20.92 1.61 21.96
CA HIS A 63 20.42 2.99 21.91
C HIS A 63 19.21 3.17 20.97
N ARG A 64 18.13 2.44 21.20
CA ARG A 64 16.89 2.58 20.47
C ARG A 64 16.24 3.82 21.04
N SER A 65 16.53 4.94 20.40
CA SER A 65 15.89 6.20 20.72
C SER A 65 14.38 5.98 20.63
N ILE A 66 13.71 6.04 21.78
CA ILE A 66 12.29 5.73 21.91
C ILE A 66 11.55 6.83 21.14
N PRO A 67 10.74 6.48 20.12
CA PRO A 67 9.98 7.48 19.39
C PRO A 67 9.05 8.23 20.34
N GLU A 68 8.88 9.53 20.13
CA GLU A 68 7.92 10.33 20.89
C GLU A 68 6.48 9.89 20.59
N ASP A 69 5.67 9.79 21.64
CA ASP A 69 4.23 9.51 21.56
C ASP A 69 3.45 10.84 21.54
N ILE A 70 2.64 11.04 20.49
CA ILE A 70 2.00 12.31 20.18
C ILE A 70 0.51 12.09 19.98
N ASP A 71 -0.32 12.86 20.69
CA ASP A 71 -1.77 12.81 20.55
C ASP A 71 -2.22 13.39 19.20
N TYR A 72 -3.08 12.66 18.48
CA TYR A 72 -3.60 13.09 17.18
C TYR A 72 -4.42 14.39 17.28
N GLY A 73 -5.17 14.59 18.37
CA GLY A 73 -5.92 15.82 18.60
C GLY A 73 -5.02 17.05 18.58
N SER A 74 -3.86 16.96 19.22
CA SER A 74 -2.83 18.00 19.29
C SER A 74 -2.16 18.27 17.94
N VAL A 75 -2.01 17.23 17.10
CA VAL A 75 -1.55 17.39 15.71
C VAL A 75 -2.61 18.13 14.88
N LYS A 76 -3.88 17.78 15.06
CA LYS A 76 -5.02 18.38 14.33
C LYS A 76 -5.19 19.86 14.66
N THR A 77 -5.00 20.25 15.92
CA THR A 77 -5.02 21.66 16.36
C THR A 77 -3.73 22.41 16.01
N ARG A 78 -2.71 21.74 15.46
CA ARG A 78 -1.38 22.27 15.15
C ARG A 78 -0.74 22.90 16.38
N ASP A 79 -0.88 22.24 17.53
CA ASP A 79 -0.25 22.65 18.77
C ASP A 79 1.28 22.78 18.59
N GLY A 80 1.82 23.94 18.95
CA GLY A 80 3.22 24.28 18.68
C GLY A 80 4.20 23.34 19.36
N ASP A 81 3.89 22.88 20.57
CA ASP A 81 4.76 21.98 21.32
C ASP A 81 4.73 20.55 20.76
N SER A 82 3.55 20.08 20.34
CA SER A 82 3.39 18.81 19.63
C SER A 82 4.17 18.79 18.31
N ILE A 83 4.09 19.87 17.51
CA ILE A 83 4.87 19.98 16.27
C ILE A 83 6.38 19.98 16.56
N ARG A 84 6.84 20.67 17.62
CA ARG A 84 8.26 20.64 18.03
C ARG A 84 8.71 19.25 18.45
N ARG A 85 7.86 18.48 19.15
CA ARG A 85 8.15 17.09 19.53
C ARG A 85 8.24 16.17 18.31
N ILE A 86 7.34 16.32 17.32
CA ILE A 86 7.44 15.63 16.02
C ILE A 86 8.80 15.89 15.39
N LEU A 87 9.17 17.16 15.22
CA LEU A 87 10.42 17.55 14.55
C LEU A 87 11.65 17.03 15.30
N ARG A 88 11.64 17.09 16.64
CA ARG A 88 12.72 16.56 17.48
C ARG A 88 12.87 15.05 17.32
N SER A 89 11.76 14.30 17.41
CA SER A 89 11.77 12.84 17.28
C SER A 89 12.17 12.39 15.87
N ALA A 90 11.68 13.07 14.84
CA ALA A 90 12.09 12.82 13.46
C ALA A 90 13.59 13.08 13.26
N LYS A 91 14.14 14.14 13.87
CA LYS A 91 15.57 14.42 13.81
C LYS A 91 16.41 13.39 14.57
N ALA A 92 15.95 12.91 15.72
CA ALA A 92 16.70 11.98 16.57
C ALA A 92 16.59 10.51 16.12
N CYS A 93 15.40 10.08 15.69
CA CYS A 93 15.07 8.68 15.44
C CYS A 93 14.56 8.41 14.02
N GLY A 94 14.22 9.44 13.25
CA GLY A 94 13.50 9.30 11.97
C GLY A 94 12.03 8.90 12.10
N VAL A 95 11.52 8.70 13.33
CA VAL A 95 10.18 8.17 13.60
C VAL A 95 9.57 8.82 14.85
N PHE A 96 8.24 8.84 14.90
CA PHE A 96 7.40 9.22 16.04
C PHE A 96 6.11 8.40 15.97
N ARG A 97 5.34 8.35 17.05
CA ARG A 97 4.07 7.63 17.14
C ARG A 97 2.93 8.60 17.33
N ILE A 98 1.81 8.30 16.68
CA ILE A 98 0.57 9.05 16.84
C ILE A 98 -0.43 8.15 17.58
N ASN A 99 -0.96 8.64 18.69
CA ASN A 99 -2.00 7.98 19.47
C ASN A 99 -3.37 8.62 19.22
N GLU A 100 -4.43 7.93 19.64
CA GLU A 100 -5.81 8.46 19.63
C GLU A 100 -6.30 8.89 18.23
N LEU A 101 -5.98 8.11 17.19
CA LEU A 101 -6.44 8.37 15.82
C LEU A 101 -7.96 8.19 15.65
N GLY A 102 -8.67 7.75 16.70
CA GLY A 102 -10.11 7.51 16.69
C GLY A 102 -10.53 6.21 16.00
N VAL A 103 -9.59 5.28 15.81
CA VAL A 103 -9.88 3.94 15.28
C VAL A 103 -10.22 3.03 16.46
N SER A 104 -11.39 2.38 16.42
CA SER A 104 -11.77 1.46 17.49
C SER A 104 -10.94 0.17 17.44
N ALA A 105 -10.71 -0.44 18.61
CA ALA A 105 -10.02 -1.72 18.69
C ALA A 105 -10.73 -2.81 17.88
N ASP A 106 -12.07 -2.82 17.90
CA ASP A 106 -12.89 -3.78 17.15
C ASP A 106 -12.70 -3.64 15.63
N GLN A 107 -12.59 -2.40 15.12
CA GLN A 107 -12.30 -2.16 13.71
C GLN A 107 -10.92 -2.67 13.32
N LEU A 108 -9.90 -2.43 14.16
CA LEU A 108 -8.56 -2.95 13.92
C LEU A 108 -8.54 -4.48 13.94
N GLN A 109 -9.20 -5.10 14.92
CA GLN A 109 -9.28 -6.56 15.02
C GLN A 109 -10.01 -7.18 13.82
N SER A 110 -11.10 -6.57 13.37
CA SER A 110 -11.83 -7.01 12.16
C SER A 110 -10.93 -6.99 10.92
N ILE A 111 -10.19 -5.90 10.70
CA ILE A 111 -9.25 -5.77 9.56
C ILE A 111 -8.12 -6.80 9.66
N VAL A 112 -7.59 -7.04 10.85
CA VAL A 112 -6.54 -8.04 11.08
C VAL A 112 -7.07 -9.45 10.77
N ALA A 113 -8.26 -9.79 11.27
CA ALA A 113 -8.88 -11.09 11.01
C ALA A 113 -9.18 -11.32 9.52
N GLU A 114 -9.65 -10.28 8.82
CA GLU A 114 -9.85 -10.33 7.37
C GLU A 114 -8.51 -10.57 6.63
N ALA A 115 -7.46 -9.81 6.97
CA ALA A 115 -6.15 -9.97 6.35
C ALA A 115 -5.53 -11.36 6.61
N GLU A 116 -5.70 -11.90 7.82
CA GLU A 116 -5.27 -13.24 8.18
C GLU A 116 -5.99 -14.29 7.32
N SER A 117 -7.32 -14.17 7.16
CA SER A 117 -8.10 -15.09 6.32
C SER A 117 -7.63 -15.13 4.86
N VAL A 118 -7.25 -13.98 4.30
CA VAL A 118 -6.69 -13.88 2.93
C VAL A 118 -5.30 -14.53 2.85
N SER A 119 -4.49 -14.38 3.90
CA SER A 119 -3.15 -14.97 3.96
C SER A 119 -3.18 -16.49 4.12
N GLU A 120 -4.15 -17.04 4.87
CA GLU A 120 -4.35 -18.49 5.02
C GLU A 120 -4.95 -19.12 3.77
N PHE A 121 -5.87 -18.43 3.09
CA PHE A 121 -6.43 -18.86 1.82
C PHE A 121 -5.36 -19.03 0.72
N ARG A 122 -4.22 -18.33 0.82
CA ARG A 122 -3.07 -18.48 -0.11
C ARG A 122 -2.05 -19.55 0.29
N ARG A 123 -2.19 -20.22 1.44
CA ARG A 123 -1.26 -21.30 1.87
C ARG A 123 -1.75 -22.72 1.54
N LYS A 124 -2.99 -22.90 1.08
CA LYS A 124 -3.52 -24.17 0.57
C LYS A 124 -3.48 -24.20 -0.94
#